data_AF-A0A429X6C1-F1
#
_entry.id   AF-A0A429X6C1-F1
#
_cell.length_a   1.000
_cell.length_b   1.000
_cell.length_c   1.000
_cell.angle_alpha   90.00
_cell.angle_beta   90.00
_cell.angle_gamma   90.00
#
_symmetry.space_group_name_H-M   'P 1'
#
loop_
_entity.id
_entity.type
_entity.pdbx_description
1 polymer ?
#
loop_
_entity_poly.entity_id
_entity_poly.type
_entity_poly.pdbx_seq_one_letter_code
_entity_poly.pdbx_strand_id
1 'polypeptide(L)' 'MLSILQSFVLYMPFLYFPEDKSEYIPAAISMAIFGVACVLTFIVIKKVSKKQELKTKEIEEQINRERNSKHKHI' A
#
# COMPACT_ATOMS: atom_id res chain seq x y z
N MET A 1 29.85 13.28 -4.01
CA MET A 1 28.97 12.12 -4.33
C MET A 1 29.64 10.79 -3.97
N LEU A 2 30.85 10.50 -4.47
CA LEU A 2 31.57 9.25 -4.15
C LEU A 2 31.93 9.12 -2.66
N SER A 3 32.37 10.20 -2.01
CA SER A 3 32.67 10.21 -0.57
C SER A 3 31.45 9.99 0.32
N ILE A 4 30.26 10.42 -0.12
CA ILE A 4 28.99 10.21 0.61
C ILE A 4 28.61 8.72 0.54
N LEU A 5 28.82 8.10 -0.61
CA LEU A 5 28.60 6.67 -0.80
C LEU A 5 29.56 5.83 0.05
N GLN A 6 30.83 6.22 0.12
CA GLN A 6 31.84 5.56 0.96
C GLN A 6 31.52 5.67 2.45
N SER A 7 31.08 6.84 2.93
CA SER A 7 30.63 7.00 4.31
C SER A 7 29.42 6.11 4.63
N PHE A 8 28.45 5.99 3.72
CA PHE A 8 27.29 5.11 3.91
C PHE A 8 27.69 3.64 4.06
N VAL A 9 28.71 3.19 3.31
CA VAL A 9 29.26 1.82 3.43
C VAL A 9 30.04 1.64 4.74
N LEU A 10 30.81 2.64 5.17
CA LEU A 10 31.62 2.58 6.40
C LEU A 10 30.76 2.57 7.68
N TYR A 11 29.63 3.28 7.65
CA TYR A 11 28.67 3.34 8.76
C TYR A 11 27.56 2.28 8.66
N MET A 12 27.64 1.34 7.71
CA MET A 12 26.68 0.24 7.62
C MET A 12 26.86 -0.66 8.86
N PRO A 13 25.91 -0.68 9.82
CA PRO A 13 26.00 -1.60 10.93
C PRO A 13 25.63 -2.97 10.36
N PHE A 14 26.66 -3.72 9.94
CA PHE A 14 26.51 -5.06 9.40
C PHE A 14 25.96 -5.94 10.51
N LEU A 15 24.66 -6.25 10.44
CA LEU A 15 23.96 -7.27 11.21
C LEU A 15 24.47 -7.45 12.66
N TYR A 16 24.41 -6.38 13.45
CA TYR A 16 24.67 -6.46 14.88
C TYR A 16 23.48 -7.11 15.56
N PHE A 17 23.69 -8.29 16.12
CA PHE A 17 22.72 -8.97 16.95
C PHE A 17 23.06 -8.68 18.41
N PRO A 18 22.28 -7.85 19.12
CA PRO A 18 22.51 -7.65 20.54
C PRO A 18 22.40 -8.96 21.32
N GLU A 19 23.30 -9.13 22.29
CA GLU A 19 23.31 -10.27 23.19
C GLU A 19 22.11 -10.23 24.15
N ASP A 20 21.76 -9.03 24.64
CA ASP A 20 20.54 -8.79 25.41
C ASP A 20 19.32 -8.63 24.49
N LYS A 21 18.30 -9.47 24.71
CA LYS A 21 17.05 -9.46 23.93
C LYS A 21 16.29 -8.13 24.06
N SER A 22 16.51 -7.39 25.14
CA SER A 22 15.85 -6.12 25.44
C SER A 22 16.21 -5.03 24.42
N GLU A 23 17.39 -5.11 23.81
CA GLU A 23 17.82 -4.16 22.79
C GLU A 23 17.06 -4.29 21.46
N TYR A 24 16.31 -5.39 21.25
CA TYR A 24 15.41 -5.52 20.10
C TYR A 24 14.05 -4.83 20.30
N ILE A 25 13.70 -4.42 21.53
CA ILE A 25 12.40 -3.79 21.83
C ILE A 25 12.13 -2.58 20.92
N PRO A 26 13.07 -1.64 20.71
CA PRO A 26 12.86 -0.50 19.80
C PRO A 26 12.60 -0.94 18.35
N ALA A 27 13.27 -1.99 17.87
CA ALA A 27 13.05 -2.53 16.54
C ALA A 27 11.66 -3.19 16.43
N ALA A 28 11.23 -3.94 17.45
CA ALA A 28 9.90 -4.56 17.49
C ALA A 28 8.78 -3.51 17.51
N ILE A 29 8.93 -2.43 18.29
CA ILE A 29 7.99 -1.31 18.31
C ILE A 29 7.93 -0.64 16.93
N SER A 30 9.09 -0.37 16.32
CA SER A 30 9.15 0.23 14.99
C SER A 30 8.45 -0.64 13.94
N MET A 31 8.76 -1.94 13.94
CA MET A 31 8.10 -2.92 13.07
C MET A 31 6.60 -2.97 13.29
N ALA A 32 6.13 -2.94 14.54
CA ALA A 32 4.72 -2.93 14.86
C ALA A 32 4.02 -1.66 14.34
N ILE A 33 4.61 -0.48 14.53
CA ILE A 33 4.05 0.79 14.04
C ILE A 33 3.93 0.78 12.51
N PHE A 34 5.01 0.41 11.81
CA PHE A 34 4.99 0.33 10.35
C PHE A 34 4.04 -0.77 9.84
N GLY A 35 4.00 -1.92 10.51
CA GLY A 35 3.08 -3.01 10.20
C GLY A 35 1.62 -2.57 10.31
N VAL A 36 1.26 -1.92 11.42
CA VAL A 36 -0.09 -1.38 11.63
C VAL A 36 -0.42 -0.33 10.57
N ALA A 37 0.49 0.61 10.30
CA ALA A 37 0.29 1.64 9.27
C ALA A 37 0.07 1.02 7.88
N CYS A 38 0.81 -0.04 7.53
CA CYS A 38 0.66 -0.76 6.28
C CYS A 38 -0.73 -1.42 6.17
N VAL A 39 -1.16 -2.13 7.21
CA VAL A 39 -2.49 -2.77 7.26
C VAL A 39 -3.60 -1.72 7.14
N LEU A 40 -3.51 -0.60 7.87
CA LEU A 40 -4.49 0.48 7.80
C LEU A 40 -4.56 1.08 6.39
N THR A 41 -3.40 1.36 5.80
CA THR A 41 -3.29 1.89 4.42
C THR A 41 -3.94 0.92 3.43
N PHE A 42 -3.64 -0.38 3.54
CA PHE A 42 -4.22 -1.40 2.68
C PHE A 42 -5.75 -1.45 2.80
N ILE A 43 -6.29 -1.35 4.01
CA ILE A 43 -7.74 -1.31 4.25
C ILE A 43 -8.37 -0.07 3.61
N VAL A 44 -7.74 1.10 3.74
CA VAL A 44 -8.22 2.35 3.14
C VAL A 44 -8.26 2.24 1.61
N ILE A 45 -7.16 1.78 1.00
CA ILE A 45 -7.10 1.57 -0.45
C ILE A 45 -8.21 0.63 -0.90
N LYS A 46 -8.39 -0.52 -0.24
CA LYS A 46 -9.43 -1.50 -0.58
C LYS A 46 -10.84 -0.88 -0.51
N LYS A 47 -11.12 -0.06 0.50
CA LYS A 47 -12.42 0.64 0.62
C LYS A 47 -12.64 1.62 -0.53
N VAL A 48 -11.62 2.40 -0.89
CA VAL A 48 -11.69 3.36 -1.98
C VAL A 48 -11.90 2.64 -3.32
N SER A 49 -11.14 1.57 -3.59
CA SER A 49 -11.27 0.77 -4.81
C SER A 49 -12.67 0.18 -4.96
N LYS A 50 -13.26 -0.37 -3.89
CA LYS A 50 -14.65 -0.88 -3.93
C LYS A 50 -15.67 0.21 -4.26
N LYS A 51 -15.50 1.42 -3.73
CA LYS A 51 -16.39 2.55 -4.03
C LYS A 51 -16.26 2.99 -5.49
N GLN A 52 -15.06 2.95 -6.04
CA GLN A 52 -14.83 3.25 -7.47
C GLN A 52 -15.43 2.17 -8.37
N GLU A 53 -15.24 0.89 -8.02
CA GLU A 53 -15.80 -0.25 -8.77
C GLU A 53 -17.33 -0.16 -8.90
N LEU A 54 -18.03 0.13 -7.79
CA LEU A 54 -19.49 0.26 -7.81
C LEU A 54 -19.96 1.39 -8.72
N LYS A 55 -19.31 2.56 -8.66
CA LYS A 55 -19.63 3.69 -9.55
C LYS A 55 -19.42 3.36 -11.02
N THR A 56 -18.33 2.66 -11.34
CA THR A 56 -18.05 2.23 -12.72
C THR A 56 -19.11 1.26 -13.22
N LYS A 57 -19.52 0.28 -12.40
CA LYS A 57 -20.59 -0.66 -12.77
C LYS A 57 -21.91 0.04 -13.06
N GLU A 58 -22.31 1.02 -12.23
CA GLU A 58 -23.54 1.79 -12.47
C GLU A 58 -23.51 2.51 -13.82
N ILE A 59 -22.36 3.11 -14.18
CA ILE A 59 -22.15 3.79 -15.45
C ILE A 59 -22.19 2.80 -16.62
N GLU A 60 -21.48 1.67 -16.52
CA GLU A 60 -21.49 0.62 -17.55
C GLU A 60 -22.90 0.08 -17.80
N GLU A 61 -23.67 -0.14 -16.74
CA GLU A 61 -25.05 -0.58 -16.87
C GLU A 61 -25.95 0.47 -17.54
N GLN A 62 -25.78 1.76 -17.21
CA GLN A 62 -26.51 2.85 -17.87
C GLN A 62 -26.21 2.87 -19.37
N ILE A 63 -24.93 2.86 -19.75
CA ILE A 63 -24.49 2.83 -21.15
C ILE A 63 -25.04 1.60 -21.88
N ASN A 64 -25.04 0.43 -21.22
CA ASN A 64 -25.54 -0.80 -21.83
C ASN A 64 -27.07 -0.77 -22.01
N ARG A 65 -27.81 -0.20 -21.05
CA ARG A 65 -29.25 0.03 -21.17
C ARG A 65 -29.57 0.95 -22.35
N GLU A 66 -28.86 2.07 -22.47
CA GLU A 66 -29.03 3.01 -23.60
C GLU A 66 -28.68 2.40 -24.95
N ARG A 67 -27.59 1.63 -25.04
CA ARG A 67 -27.23 0.91 -26.28
C ARG A 67 -28.31 -0.11 -26.68
N ASN A 68 -28.82 -0.87 -25.72
CA ASN A 68 -29.83 -1.90 -26.01
C ASN A 68 -31.17 -1.29 -26.42
N SER A 69 -31.61 -0.19 -25.81
CA SER A 69 -32.84 0.50 -26.23
C SER A 69 -32.68 1.19 -27.58
N LYS A 70 -31.50 1.75 -27.90
CA LYS A 70 -31.23 2.32 -29.22
C LYS A 70 -31.22 1.26 -30.33
N HIS A 71 -30.66 0.07 -30.06
CA HIS A 71 -30.65 -1.04 -31.02
C HIS A 71 -32.04 -1.65 -31.27
N LYS A 72 -32.95 -1.59 -30.28
CA LYS A 72 -34.32 -2.11 -30.41
C LYS A 72 -35.26 -1.21 -31.23
N HIS A 73 -34.86 0.04 -31.49
CA HIS A 73 -35.63 1.04 -32.23
C HIS A 73 -35.15 1.24 -33.69
N ILE A 74 -34.19 0.43 -34.16
CA ILE A 74 -33.70 0.36 -35.54
C ILE A 74 -34.16 -0.98 -36.12
#